data_AF-A0A960VD84-F1
#
_entry.id   AF-A0A960VD84-F1
#
_cell.length_a   1.000
_cell.length_b   1.000
_cell.length_c   1.000
_cell.angle_alpha   90.00
_cell.angle_beta   90.00
_cell.angle_gamma   90.00
#
_symmetry.space_group_name_H-M   'P 1'
#
loop_
_entity.id
_entity.type
_entity.pdbx_description
1 polymer ?
#
loop_
_entity_poly.entity_id
_entity_poly.type
_entity_poly.pdbx_seq_one_letter_code
_entity_poly.pdbx_strand_id
1 'polypeptide(L)'
;MRNFSLKNKKLKKSNSKHSKTSLGLVLIDQEPIRDDYIKKCKTAFKELKKAQNEWKEFESKDSPEFSRWYNSSFGEKISKIRDTHQKAGEIYHLVHEVYFYAENLGITMYQAYLFVMEKRKNEEKSEEDEWEKYNKQKHSNHNQDSETEDDCDDDFQFSDAELEMLFEQMLKDNEELKRKCKDPKLKRKLFEEFKKHFEHDENDEDKKEKSESESLEERVKSRYRKLVRILHPDYRENKEDQELDDIWHKVQEAYQNKDIEKLDMLLAICNIKEGNFSEEFSISQILDVSLEYKSQLKALKKKLKLAKKDDAWGFTKRKRINFLKNKIKNRLDDELKKETQNYIELQEIIQQISKPDFEDGVYYRRGPKSKRHYSESVY
;
A
#
# COMPACT_ATOMS: atom_id res chain seq x y z
N MET A 1 75.92 25.96 34.36
CA MET A 1 76.44 27.25 33.84
C MET A 1 75.27 28.20 33.60
N ARG A 2 75.35 29.40 34.20
CA ARG A 2 74.64 30.68 33.91
C ARG A 2 73.11 30.67 34.02
N ASN A 3 72.54 31.20 35.11
CA ASN A 3 72.17 32.62 35.38
C ASN A 3 70.94 33.06 34.53
N PHE A 4 69.90 33.77 35.01
CA PHE A 4 69.85 34.89 35.95
C PHE A 4 68.45 35.03 36.59
N SER A 5 68.46 35.44 37.86
CA SER A 5 67.37 36.06 38.62
C SER A 5 67.07 37.48 38.10
N LEU A 6 65.80 37.87 38.02
CA LEU A 6 65.37 39.26 38.24
C LEU A 6 63.96 39.32 38.87
N LYS A 7 63.88 40.05 39.97
CA LYS A 7 62.69 40.38 40.78
C LYS A 7 61.82 41.46 40.11
N ASN A 8 60.64 41.67 40.72
CA ASN A 8 59.75 42.85 40.70
C ASN A 8 58.66 42.81 39.62
N LYS A 9 57.39 43.14 39.88
CA LYS A 9 56.80 44.07 40.86
C LYS A 9 55.32 43.70 41.07
N LYS A 10 54.86 43.66 42.32
CA LYS A 10 53.43 43.68 42.67
C LYS A 10 52.80 44.96 42.10
N LEU A 11 51.94 44.84 41.10
CA LEU A 11 51.07 45.92 40.65
C LEU A 11 49.67 45.69 41.24
N LYS A 12 49.37 46.63 42.14
CA LYS A 12 48.12 47.01 42.81
C LYS A 12 46.84 46.43 42.19
N LYS A 13 46.04 45.76 43.03
CA LYS A 13 44.59 45.61 42.87
C LYS A 13 43.98 46.99 42.65
N SER A 14 43.44 47.23 41.46
CA SER A 14 42.49 48.30 41.23
C SER A 14 41.14 47.64 40.93
N ASN A 15 40.17 47.94 41.81
CA ASN A 15 38.76 47.67 41.60
C ASN A 15 38.32 48.37 40.32
N SER A 16 37.99 47.60 39.28
CA SER A 16 37.34 48.11 38.09
C SER A 16 36.11 47.25 37.80
N LYS A 17 34.98 47.75 38.32
CA LYS A 17 33.63 47.81 37.73
C LYS A 17 33.27 46.70 36.74
N HIS A 18 32.18 45.99 37.06
CA HIS A 18 31.45 45.03 36.21
C HIS A 18 31.65 45.26 34.71
N SER A 19 32.60 44.53 34.15
CA SER A 19 32.69 44.30 32.72
C SER A 19 31.47 43.46 32.35
N LYS A 20 30.52 44.07 31.62
CA LYS A 20 29.52 43.33 30.86
C LYS A 20 30.30 42.29 30.06
N THR A 21 30.13 41.02 30.41
CA THR A 21 30.60 39.89 29.63
C THR A 21 29.92 39.98 28.26
N SER A 22 30.55 40.72 27.34
CA SER A 22 30.19 40.69 25.94
C SER A 22 30.39 39.26 25.49
N LEU A 23 29.27 38.56 25.22
CA LEU A 23 29.26 37.29 24.52
C LEU A 23 30.04 37.52 23.22
N GLY A 24 31.26 37.01 23.16
CA GLY A 24 32.07 37.09 21.96
C GLY A 24 31.35 36.32 20.87
N LEU A 25 31.00 37.00 19.78
CA LEU A 25 30.52 36.36 18.56
C LEU A 25 31.64 35.43 18.05
N VAL A 26 31.46 34.13 18.23
CA VAL A 26 32.33 33.11 17.63
C VAL A 26 31.84 32.91 16.20
N LEU A 27 32.61 33.42 15.23
CA LEU A 27 32.42 33.07 13.83
C LEU A 27 32.86 31.62 13.64
N ILE A 28 31.89 30.71 13.57
CA ILE A 28 32.14 29.32 13.16
C ILE A 28 32.07 29.29 11.64
N ASP A 29 33.17 28.95 11.00
CA ASP A 29 33.17 28.63 9.58
C ASP A 29 32.37 27.33 9.36
N GLN A 30 31.22 27.47 8.70
CA GLN A 30 30.28 26.37 8.44
C GLN A 30 30.55 25.68 7.11
N GLU A 31 31.39 26.22 6.23
CA GLU A 31 31.69 25.66 4.91
C GLU A 31 32.24 24.22 4.98
N PRO A 32 33.27 23.90 5.79
CA PRO A 32 33.81 22.54 5.83
C PRO A 32 32.79 21.52 6.37
N ILE A 33 31.91 21.94 7.27
CA ILE A 33 30.83 21.11 7.83
C ILE A 33 29.77 20.86 6.75
N ARG A 34 29.39 21.91 6.02
CA ARG A 34 28.41 21.86 4.93
C ARG A 34 28.88 20.94 3.81
N ASP A 35 30.15 21.03 3.41
CA ASP A 35 30.76 20.18 2.39
C ASP A 35 30.74 18.69 2.75
N ASP A 36 31.00 18.35 4.02
CA ASP A 36 30.91 16.96 4.50
C ASP A 36 29.47 16.42 4.40
N TYR A 37 28.47 17.21 4.81
CA TYR A 37 27.07 16.82 4.71
C TYR A 37 26.60 16.69 3.26
N ILE A 38 27.04 17.59 2.37
CA ILE A 38 26.78 17.50 0.93
C ILE A 38 27.37 16.20 0.37
N LYS A 39 28.62 15.86 0.71
CA LYS A 39 29.26 14.62 0.26
C LYS A 39 28.48 13.38 0.73
N LYS A 40 28.04 13.37 1.99
CA LYS A 40 27.21 12.30 2.56
C LYS A 40 25.86 12.18 1.83
N CYS A 41 25.21 13.30 1.56
CA CYS A 41 23.94 13.33 0.83
C CYS A 41 24.10 12.82 -0.61
N LYS A 42 25.14 13.29 -1.33
CA LYS A 42 25.48 12.80 -2.68
C LYS A 42 25.75 11.30 -2.70
N THR A 43 26.44 10.77 -1.69
CA THR A 43 26.72 9.33 -1.58
C THR A 43 25.43 8.54 -1.34
N ALA A 44 24.58 8.98 -0.41
CA ALA A 44 23.28 8.35 -0.15
C ALA A 44 22.39 8.35 -1.40
N PHE A 45 22.36 9.47 -2.14
CA PHE A 45 21.63 9.59 -3.41
C PHE A 45 22.15 8.60 -4.47
N LYS A 46 23.47 8.51 -4.66
CA LYS A 46 24.08 7.55 -5.60
C LYS A 46 23.74 6.10 -5.26
N GLU A 47 23.80 5.74 -3.97
CA GLU A 47 23.41 4.39 -3.53
C GLU A 47 21.92 4.12 -3.77
N LEU A 48 21.06 5.09 -3.50
CA LEU A 48 19.62 4.99 -3.70
C LEU A 48 19.30 4.79 -5.19
N LYS A 49 19.90 5.59 -6.07
CA LYS A 49 19.75 5.47 -7.53
C LYS A 49 20.24 4.11 -8.04
N LYS A 50 21.39 3.63 -7.56
CA LYS A 50 21.87 2.28 -7.89
C LYS A 50 20.86 1.21 -7.48
N ALA A 51 20.34 1.30 -6.27
CA ALA A 51 19.39 0.34 -5.74
C ALA A 51 18.05 0.40 -6.50
N GLN A 52 17.57 1.60 -6.86
CA GLN A 52 16.37 1.77 -7.70
C GLN A 52 16.56 1.17 -9.09
N ASN A 53 17.73 1.34 -9.71
CA ASN A 53 18.03 0.72 -11.01
C ASN A 53 18.08 -0.81 -10.90
N GLU A 54 18.71 -1.36 -9.85
CA GLU A 54 18.67 -2.80 -9.56
C GLU A 54 17.23 -3.32 -9.41
N TRP A 55 16.36 -2.55 -8.75
CA TRP A 55 14.94 -2.90 -8.58
C TRP A 55 14.16 -2.82 -9.89
N LYS A 56 14.31 -1.73 -10.65
CA LYS A 56 13.66 -1.54 -11.96
C LYS A 56 14.07 -2.64 -12.94
N GLU A 57 15.34 -3.04 -12.97
CA GLU A 57 15.81 -4.13 -13.83
C GLU A 57 15.15 -5.46 -13.45
N PHE A 58 15.00 -5.73 -12.15
CA PHE A 58 14.32 -6.92 -11.67
C PHE A 58 12.84 -6.94 -12.07
N GLU A 59 12.13 -5.83 -11.87
CA GLU A 59 10.68 -5.72 -12.12
C GLU A 59 10.33 -5.69 -13.62
N SER A 60 11.11 -4.98 -14.42
CA SER A 60 10.82 -4.84 -15.86
C SER A 60 11.34 -5.98 -16.73
N LYS A 61 12.43 -6.66 -16.34
CA LYS A 61 13.08 -7.68 -17.16
C LYS A 61 13.11 -9.05 -16.50
N ASP A 62 13.77 -9.17 -15.34
CA ASP A 62 14.02 -10.49 -14.74
C ASP A 62 12.72 -11.21 -14.35
N SER A 63 11.78 -10.53 -13.69
CA SER A 63 10.54 -11.13 -13.21
C SER A 63 9.60 -11.56 -14.35
N PRO A 64 9.32 -10.73 -15.37
CA PRO A 64 8.50 -11.14 -16.52
C PRO A 64 9.13 -12.26 -17.33
N GLU A 65 10.45 -12.20 -17.60
CA GLU A 65 11.14 -13.26 -18.36
C GLU A 65 11.16 -14.58 -17.59
N PHE A 66 11.43 -14.54 -16.28
CA PHE A 66 11.34 -15.72 -15.43
C PHE A 66 9.94 -16.30 -15.46
N SER A 67 8.89 -15.48 -15.32
CA SER A 67 7.50 -15.94 -15.33
C SER A 67 7.11 -16.60 -16.66
N ARG A 68 7.51 -16.01 -17.79
CA ARG A 68 7.31 -16.60 -19.12
C ARG A 68 8.02 -17.94 -19.25
N TRP A 69 9.29 -18.00 -18.84
CA TRP A 69 10.07 -19.23 -18.88
C TRP A 69 9.52 -20.30 -17.94
N TYR A 70 9.10 -19.92 -16.74
CA TYR A 70 8.55 -20.79 -15.71
C TYR A 70 7.23 -21.42 -16.18
N ASN A 71 6.31 -20.61 -16.68
CA ASN A 71 5.04 -21.08 -17.24
C ASN A 71 5.25 -21.95 -18.48
N SER A 72 6.18 -21.59 -19.37
CA SER A 72 6.50 -22.40 -20.55
C SER A 72 7.16 -23.74 -20.19
N SER A 73 8.05 -23.77 -19.20
CA SER A 73 8.82 -24.98 -18.84
C SER A 73 8.06 -25.92 -17.90
N PHE A 74 7.19 -25.38 -17.04
CA PHE A 74 6.57 -26.11 -15.95
C PHE A 74 5.04 -25.99 -15.91
N GLY A 75 4.41 -25.27 -16.85
CA GLY A 75 2.97 -25.02 -16.87
C GLY A 75 2.13 -26.30 -16.80
N GLU A 76 2.52 -27.35 -17.52
CA GLU A 76 1.83 -28.65 -17.46
C GLU A 76 1.90 -29.27 -16.05
N LYS A 77 3.06 -29.19 -15.38
CA LYS A 77 3.23 -29.72 -14.02
C LYS A 77 2.45 -28.90 -13.00
N ILE A 78 2.48 -27.57 -13.13
CA ILE A 78 1.73 -26.66 -12.25
C ILE A 78 0.23 -26.93 -12.39
N SER A 79 -0.24 -27.10 -13.63
CA SER A 79 -1.64 -27.46 -13.90
C SER A 79 -1.99 -28.79 -13.25
N LYS A 80 -1.16 -29.83 -13.40
CA LYS A 80 -1.37 -31.12 -12.72
C LYS A 80 -1.41 -31.01 -11.19
N ILE A 81 -0.57 -30.17 -10.59
CA ILE A 81 -0.60 -29.91 -9.14
C ILE A 81 -1.92 -29.25 -8.76
N ARG A 82 -2.36 -28.22 -9.50
CA ARG A 82 -3.64 -27.54 -9.27
C ARG A 82 -4.82 -28.49 -9.41
N ASP A 83 -4.88 -29.28 -10.49
CA ASP A 83 -5.95 -30.25 -10.72
C ASP A 83 -6.01 -31.30 -9.60
N THR A 84 -4.84 -31.80 -9.17
CA THR A 84 -4.78 -32.79 -8.08
C THR A 84 -5.20 -32.18 -6.75
N HIS A 85 -4.79 -30.93 -6.49
CA HIS A 85 -5.14 -30.21 -5.28
C HIS A 85 -6.63 -29.89 -5.23
N GLN A 86 -7.23 -29.46 -6.34
CA GLN A 86 -8.67 -29.23 -6.46
C GLN A 86 -9.45 -30.52 -6.18
N LYS A 87 -9.08 -31.63 -6.84
CA LYS A 87 -9.71 -32.94 -6.60
C LYS A 87 -9.57 -33.40 -5.14
N ALA A 88 -8.42 -33.14 -4.51
CA ALA A 88 -8.22 -33.41 -3.08
C ALA A 88 -9.13 -32.52 -2.22
N GLY A 89 -9.30 -31.24 -2.58
CA GLY A 89 -10.22 -30.31 -1.94
C GLY A 89 -11.68 -30.77 -2.02
N GLU A 90 -12.16 -31.16 -3.20
CA GLU A 90 -13.53 -31.66 -3.43
C GLU A 90 -13.85 -32.86 -2.53
N ILE A 91 -12.92 -33.82 -2.46
CA ILE A 91 -13.03 -34.97 -1.57
C ILE A 91 -13.00 -34.54 -0.10
N TYR A 92 -12.07 -33.66 0.27
CA TYR A 92 -11.97 -33.17 1.63
C TYR A 92 -13.26 -32.50 2.10
N HIS A 93 -13.86 -31.66 1.24
CA HIS A 93 -15.16 -31.04 1.50
C HIS A 93 -16.26 -32.07 1.63
N LEU A 94 -16.31 -33.09 0.75
CA LEU A 94 -17.29 -34.18 0.88
C LEU A 94 -17.14 -34.92 2.21
N VAL A 95 -15.92 -35.30 2.58
CA VAL A 95 -15.64 -35.97 3.85
C VAL A 95 -16.09 -35.12 5.04
N HIS A 96 -15.77 -33.82 5.02
CA HIS A 96 -16.21 -32.88 6.05
C HIS A 96 -17.73 -32.72 6.12
N GLU A 97 -18.40 -32.67 4.97
CA GLU A 97 -19.86 -32.59 4.89
C GLU A 97 -20.51 -33.85 5.48
N VAL A 98 -19.98 -35.04 5.17
CA VAL A 98 -20.44 -36.31 5.75
C VAL A 98 -20.25 -36.31 7.27
N TYR A 99 -19.08 -35.89 7.76
CA TYR A 99 -18.84 -35.76 9.20
C TYR A 99 -19.85 -34.82 9.87
N PHE A 100 -20.12 -33.66 9.25
CA PHE A 100 -21.06 -32.69 9.78
C PHE A 100 -22.48 -33.27 9.92
N TYR A 101 -22.99 -34.00 8.92
CA TYR A 101 -24.31 -34.62 9.03
C TYR A 101 -24.34 -35.82 9.98
N ALA A 102 -23.28 -36.64 10.02
CA ALA A 102 -23.19 -37.75 10.97
C ALA A 102 -23.25 -37.25 12.43
N GLU A 103 -22.48 -36.22 12.75
CA GLU A 103 -22.43 -35.63 14.09
C GLU A 103 -23.75 -34.93 14.47
N ASN A 104 -24.31 -34.13 13.56
CA ASN A 104 -25.52 -33.35 13.86
C ASN A 104 -26.81 -34.18 13.89
N LEU A 105 -26.91 -35.22 13.07
CA LEU A 105 -28.10 -36.08 12.99
C LEU A 105 -27.96 -37.36 13.83
N GLY A 106 -26.77 -37.64 14.37
CA GLY A 106 -26.49 -38.87 15.14
C GLY A 106 -26.63 -40.15 14.32
N ILE A 107 -26.39 -40.07 13.00
CA ILE A 107 -26.48 -41.19 12.05
C ILE A 107 -25.09 -41.75 11.75
N THR A 108 -25.02 -42.99 11.24
CA THR A 108 -23.73 -43.60 10.89
C THR A 108 -23.08 -42.86 9.72
N MET A 109 -21.74 -42.91 9.63
CA MET A 109 -21.00 -42.26 8.54
C MET A 109 -21.45 -42.72 7.14
N TYR A 110 -21.83 -43.99 6.99
CA TYR A 110 -22.38 -44.52 5.75
C TYR A 110 -23.74 -43.90 5.40
N GLN A 111 -24.64 -43.75 6.38
CA GLN A 111 -25.94 -43.11 6.18
C GLN A 111 -25.79 -41.63 5.85
N ALA A 112 -24.90 -40.92 6.53
CA ALA A 112 -24.56 -39.54 6.21
C ALA A 112 -23.97 -39.39 4.81
N TYR A 113 -23.11 -40.33 4.38
CA TYR A 113 -22.58 -40.35 3.02
C TYR A 113 -23.67 -40.52 1.96
N LEU A 114 -24.59 -41.47 2.14
CA LEU A 114 -25.73 -41.63 1.24
C LEU A 114 -26.59 -40.35 1.17
N PHE A 115 -26.86 -39.73 2.33
CA PHE A 115 -27.63 -38.49 2.40
C PHE A 115 -26.96 -37.34 1.64
N VAL A 116 -25.64 -37.15 1.82
CA VAL A 116 -24.89 -36.10 1.11
C VAL A 116 -24.85 -36.37 -0.40
N MET A 117 -24.64 -37.62 -0.80
CA MET A 117 -24.64 -37.99 -2.23
C MET A 117 -26.03 -37.81 -2.87
N GLU A 118 -27.10 -38.11 -2.14
CA GLU A 118 -28.48 -37.87 -2.60
C GLU A 118 -28.79 -36.37 -2.71
N LYS A 119 -28.34 -35.57 -1.73
CA LYS A 119 -28.46 -34.11 -1.75
C LYS A 119 -27.76 -33.52 -2.98
N ARG A 120 -26.50 -33.87 -3.23
CA ARG A 120 -25.74 -33.38 -4.39
C ARG A 120 -26.40 -33.76 -5.72
N LYS A 121 -26.90 -35.00 -5.83
CA LYS A 121 -27.63 -35.48 -7.01
C LYS A 121 -28.95 -34.73 -7.24
N ASN A 122 -29.60 -34.26 -6.17
CA ASN A 122 -30.83 -33.49 -6.26
C ASN A 122 -30.56 -32.00 -6.56
N GLU A 123 -29.45 -31.45 -6.04
CA GLU A 123 -28.97 -30.09 -6.38
C GLU A 123 -28.56 -30.01 -7.86
N GLU A 124 -27.80 -30.98 -8.38
CA GLU A 124 -27.42 -31.05 -9.80
C GLU A 124 -28.64 -31.12 -10.74
N LYS A 125 -29.69 -31.88 -10.36
CA LYS A 125 -30.94 -31.94 -11.13
C LYS A 125 -31.72 -30.62 -11.11
N SER A 126 -31.73 -29.93 -9.97
CA SER A 126 -32.43 -28.63 -9.84
C SER A 126 -31.75 -27.56 -10.69
N GLU A 127 -30.41 -27.55 -10.75
CA GLU A 127 -29.65 -26.62 -11.58
C GLU A 127 -29.81 -26.89 -13.09
N GLU A 128 -29.82 -28.16 -13.52
CA GLU A 128 -30.11 -28.53 -14.92
C GLU A 128 -31.54 -28.13 -15.33
N ASP A 129 -32.54 -28.38 -14.48
CA ASP A 129 -33.94 -28.02 -14.73
C ASP A 129 -34.15 -26.48 -14.79
N GLU A 130 -33.41 -25.72 -13.97
CA GLU A 130 -33.42 -24.25 -13.99
C GLU A 130 -32.67 -23.67 -15.19
N TRP A 131 -31.53 -24.25 -15.57
CA TRP A 131 -30.76 -23.83 -16.74
C TRP A 131 -31.51 -24.14 -18.06
N GLU A 132 -32.21 -25.27 -18.15
CA GLU A 132 -33.11 -25.58 -19.27
C GLU A 132 -34.31 -24.64 -19.36
N LYS A 133 -34.89 -24.23 -18.22
CA LYS A 133 -35.94 -23.20 -18.18
C LYS A 133 -35.44 -21.83 -18.63
N TYR A 134 -34.25 -21.43 -18.18
CA TYR A 134 -33.62 -20.17 -18.54
C TYR A 134 -33.29 -20.10 -20.04
N ASN A 135 -32.76 -21.18 -20.63
CA ASN A 135 -32.49 -21.23 -22.07
C ASN A 135 -33.75 -21.32 -22.93
N LYS A 136 -34.83 -21.98 -22.46
CA LYS A 136 -36.14 -21.92 -23.12
C LYS A 136 -36.73 -20.51 -23.13
N GLN A 137 -36.52 -19.71 -22.08
CA GLN A 137 -36.93 -18.30 -22.07
C GLN A 137 -36.08 -17.44 -23.00
N LYS A 138 -34.77 -17.71 -23.09
CA LYS A 138 -33.84 -16.93 -23.94
C LYS A 138 -34.05 -17.15 -25.45
N HIS A 139 -34.50 -18.32 -25.87
CA HIS A 139 -34.85 -18.59 -27.28
C HIS A 139 -36.25 -18.10 -27.70
N SER A 140 -37.04 -17.54 -26.79
CA SER A 140 -38.34 -16.92 -27.10
C SER A 140 -38.31 -15.40 -27.18
N ASN A 141 -37.21 -14.74 -26.80
CA ASN A 141 -37.08 -13.28 -26.84
C ASN A 141 -35.72 -12.89 -27.42
N HIS A 142 -35.63 -12.89 -28.74
CA HIS A 142 -34.56 -12.21 -29.46
C HIS A 142 -35.19 -11.13 -30.34
N ASN A 143 -35.20 -9.91 -29.81
CA ASN A 143 -35.08 -8.64 -30.54
C ASN A 143 -35.17 -7.50 -29.54
N GLN A 144 -34.04 -7.03 -29.04
CA GLN A 144 -33.68 -5.61 -29.07
C GLN A 144 -32.29 -5.40 -28.48
N ASP A 145 -31.42 -4.87 -29.33
CA ASP A 145 -30.21 -4.15 -28.96
C ASP A 145 -30.54 -3.02 -27.98
N SER A 146 -29.69 -2.82 -26.97
CA SER A 146 -29.34 -1.48 -26.51
C SER A 146 -28.00 -1.52 -25.78
N GLU A 147 -27.00 -0.95 -26.44
CA GLU A 147 -25.84 -0.34 -25.81
C GLU A 147 -26.34 0.72 -24.80
N THR A 148 -25.82 0.66 -23.58
CA THR A 148 -25.81 1.84 -22.70
C THR A 148 -24.54 1.79 -21.87
N GLU A 149 -23.64 2.70 -22.21
CA GLU A 149 -22.56 3.20 -21.38
C GLU A 149 -23.21 3.95 -20.21
N ASP A 150 -22.90 3.57 -18.97
CA ASP A 150 -23.24 4.34 -17.78
C ASP A 150 -21.96 4.97 -17.23
N ASP A 151 -21.74 6.22 -17.66
CA ASP A 151 -21.00 7.24 -16.93
C ASP A 151 -21.86 7.69 -15.74
N CYS A 152 -21.32 7.64 -14.52
CA CYS A 152 -21.95 8.21 -13.33
C CYS A 152 -20.92 9.03 -12.53
N ASP A 153 -20.64 10.24 -13.01
CA ASP A 153 -20.22 11.37 -12.15
C ASP A 153 -21.50 12.01 -11.60
N ASP A 154 -21.85 11.68 -10.35
CA ASP A 154 -23.05 12.20 -9.67
C ASP A 154 -22.62 13.27 -8.65
N ASP A 155 -22.56 14.52 -9.10
CA ASP A 155 -22.48 15.71 -8.24
C ASP A 155 -23.82 15.87 -7.48
N PHE A 156 -23.93 15.16 -6.35
CA PHE A 156 -25.06 15.22 -5.43
C PHE A 156 -25.21 16.62 -4.81
N GLN A 157 -25.97 17.51 -5.44
CA GLN A 157 -26.55 18.69 -4.78
C GLN A 157 -27.88 18.30 -4.14
N PHE A 158 -27.91 18.24 -2.80
CA PHE A 158 -29.16 18.08 -2.07
C PHE A 158 -30.11 19.24 -2.39
N SER A 159 -31.35 18.91 -2.74
CA SER A 159 -32.38 19.91 -2.92
C SER A 159 -32.80 20.51 -1.57
N ASP A 160 -33.31 21.75 -1.60
CA ASP A 160 -33.82 22.44 -0.40
C ASP A 160 -34.90 21.62 0.35
N ALA A 161 -35.67 20.81 -0.38
CA ALA A 161 -36.68 19.93 0.19
C ALA A 161 -36.07 18.77 1.02
N GLU A 162 -34.92 18.24 0.59
CA GLU A 162 -34.22 17.17 1.30
C GLU A 162 -33.50 17.69 2.55
N LEU A 163 -32.93 18.90 2.48
CA LEU A 163 -32.35 19.58 3.64
C LEU A 163 -33.41 19.90 4.71
N GLU A 164 -34.62 20.30 4.28
CA GLU A 164 -35.75 20.54 5.20
C GLU A 164 -36.17 19.24 5.90
N MET A 165 -36.20 18.11 5.19
CA MET A 165 -36.48 16.79 5.79
C MET A 165 -35.44 16.38 6.84
N LEU A 166 -34.15 16.64 6.57
CA LEU A 166 -33.05 16.35 7.49
C LEU A 166 -33.10 17.24 8.74
N PHE A 167 -33.40 18.53 8.57
CA PHE A 167 -33.56 19.48 9.66
C PHE A 167 -34.79 19.15 10.55
N GLU A 168 -35.90 18.72 9.94
CA GLU A 168 -37.07 18.28 10.71
C GLU A 168 -36.81 16.98 11.47
N GLN A 169 -36.01 16.07 10.92
CA GLN A 169 -35.59 14.86 11.62
C GLN A 169 -34.71 15.19 12.83
N MET A 170 -33.75 16.12 12.69
CA MET A 170 -32.90 16.60 13.80
C MET A 170 -33.72 17.26 14.93
N LEU A 171 -34.78 18.01 14.58
CA LEU A 171 -35.70 18.58 15.57
C LEU A 171 -36.59 17.54 16.26
N LYS A 172 -36.85 16.38 15.64
CA LYS A 172 -37.56 15.27 16.31
C LYS A 172 -36.66 14.60 17.35
N ASP A 173 -35.38 14.46 17.05
CA ASP A 173 -34.42 13.73 17.90
C ASP A 173 -33.89 14.58 19.06
N ASN A 174 -34.03 15.91 18.99
CA ASN A 174 -33.65 16.83 20.07
C ASN A 174 -34.86 17.56 20.68
N GLU A 175 -35.45 16.99 21.75
CA GLU A 175 -36.62 17.55 22.43
C GLU A 175 -36.39 18.96 23.01
N GLU A 176 -35.15 19.33 23.33
CA GLU A 176 -34.81 20.63 23.91
C GLU A 176 -34.84 21.76 22.86
N LEU A 177 -34.31 21.49 21.66
CA LEU A 177 -34.40 22.38 20.50
C LEU A 177 -35.85 22.51 20.01
N LYS A 178 -36.62 21.40 20.02
CA LYS A 178 -38.05 21.39 19.68
C LYS A 178 -38.89 22.29 20.60
N ARG A 179 -38.56 22.37 21.89
CA ARG A 179 -39.24 23.26 22.85
C ARG A 179 -38.93 24.73 22.61
N LYS A 180 -37.70 25.06 22.17
CA LYS A 180 -37.27 26.43 21.83
C LYS A 180 -37.80 26.90 20.47
N CYS A 181 -38.03 25.98 19.53
CA CYS A 181 -38.51 26.26 18.17
C CYS A 181 -40.04 26.21 17.99
N LYS A 182 -40.83 26.57 19.00
CA LYS A 182 -42.29 26.70 18.86
C LYS A 182 -42.70 27.89 17.99
N ASP A 183 -41.85 28.92 17.92
CA ASP A 183 -42.10 30.11 17.11
C ASP A 183 -41.68 29.88 15.64
N PRO A 184 -42.60 30.01 14.66
CA PRO A 184 -42.33 29.73 13.24
C PRO A 184 -41.20 30.57 12.64
N LYS A 185 -41.03 31.80 13.13
CA LYS A 185 -39.96 32.71 12.70
C LYS A 185 -38.58 32.27 13.19
N LEU A 186 -38.50 31.62 14.35
CA LEU A 186 -37.25 31.13 14.92
C LEU A 186 -36.82 29.82 14.22
N LYS A 187 -37.79 28.93 13.92
CA LYS A 187 -37.55 27.71 13.13
C LYS A 187 -36.93 28.05 11.76
N ARG A 188 -37.46 29.06 11.07
CA ARG A 188 -36.95 29.50 9.77
C ARG A 188 -35.54 30.08 9.84
N LYS A 189 -35.20 30.82 10.90
CA LYS A 189 -33.83 31.34 11.11
C LYS A 189 -32.82 30.23 11.38
N LEU A 190 -33.19 29.24 12.19
CA LEU A 190 -32.33 28.08 12.47
C LEU A 190 -32.17 27.18 11.24
N PHE A 191 -33.20 27.08 10.39
CA PHE A 191 -33.09 26.38 9.12
C PHE A 191 -32.14 27.10 8.14
N GLU A 192 -32.17 28.44 8.07
CA GLU A 192 -31.20 29.21 7.28
C GLU A 192 -29.77 29.10 7.82
N GLU A 193 -29.61 29.00 9.14
CA GLU A 193 -28.30 28.78 9.79
C GLU A 193 -27.77 27.36 9.54
N PHE A 194 -28.64 26.36 9.57
CA PHE A 194 -28.34 24.97 9.21
C PHE A 194 -27.97 24.86 7.72
N LYS A 195 -28.71 25.55 6.84
CA LYS A 195 -28.45 25.62 5.40
C LYS A 195 -27.08 26.26 5.10
N LYS A 196 -26.73 27.34 5.79
CA LYS A 196 -25.40 27.98 5.67
C LYS A 196 -24.24 27.05 6.05
N HIS A 197 -24.45 26.11 6.98
CA HIS A 197 -23.41 25.16 7.37
C HIS A 197 -23.12 24.12 6.26
N PHE A 198 -24.05 23.91 5.32
CA PHE A 198 -23.88 23.04 4.16
C PHE A 198 -23.52 23.79 2.87
N GLU A 199 -23.74 25.09 2.76
CA GLU A 199 -23.57 25.91 1.53
C GLU A 199 -22.33 26.85 1.53
N HIS A 200 -21.19 26.43 2.08
CA HIS A 200 -19.89 27.14 2.12
C HIS A 200 -19.71 28.26 3.18
N ASP A 201 -18.67 28.02 4.00
CA ASP A 201 -17.38 28.73 4.01
C ASP A 201 -17.33 30.26 4.20
N GLU A 202 -16.37 30.63 5.06
CA GLU A 202 -15.87 31.95 5.45
C GLU A 202 -16.71 32.85 6.38
N ASN A 203 -15.98 33.30 7.42
CA ASN A 203 -16.08 34.58 8.15
C ASN A 203 -16.55 34.49 9.60
N ASP A 204 -15.58 34.37 10.53
CA ASP A 204 -15.20 35.51 11.40
C ASP A 204 -14.13 35.16 12.47
N GLU A 205 -13.68 33.90 12.57
CA GLU A 205 -12.48 33.52 13.35
C GLU A 205 -11.16 33.60 12.54
N ASP A 206 -11.28 33.83 11.22
CA ASP A 206 -10.21 33.81 10.22
C ASP A 206 -9.14 34.89 10.36
N LYS A 207 -9.30 35.94 11.15
CA LYS A 207 -8.32 37.05 11.15
C LYS A 207 -6.98 36.74 11.80
N LYS A 208 -6.90 35.68 12.61
CA LYS A 208 -5.63 35.24 13.20
C LYS A 208 -5.03 34.08 12.41
N GLU A 209 -5.86 33.15 11.94
CA GLU A 209 -5.44 32.01 11.13
C GLU A 209 -5.14 32.36 9.66
N LYS A 210 -5.83 33.35 9.03
CA LYS A 210 -5.47 33.87 7.68
C LYS A 210 -4.07 34.43 7.63
N SER A 211 -3.60 35.14 8.66
CA SER A 211 -2.25 35.73 8.62
C SER A 211 -1.13 34.67 8.57
N GLU A 212 -1.37 33.51 9.19
CA GLU A 212 -0.40 32.41 9.24
C GLU A 212 -0.57 31.47 8.03
N SER A 213 -1.82 31.23 7.57
CA SER A 213 -2.11 30.42 6.38
C SER A 213 -1.79 31.15 5.07
N GLU A 214 -2.03 32.46 4.97
CA GLU A 214 -1.58 33.30 3.84
C GLU A 214 -0.04 33.33 3.78
N SER A 215 0.64 33.43 4.93
CA SER A 215 2.11 33.33 4.97
C SER A 215 2.61 31.96 4.53
N LEU A 216 1.95 30.87 4.93
CA LEU A 216 2.29 29.52 4.50
C LEU A 216 2.03 29.34 2.99
N GLU A 217 0.91 29.81 2.48
CA GLU A 217 0.59 29.75 1.04
C GLU A 217 1.54 30.60 0.19
N GLU A 218 1.92 31.78 0.66
CA GLU A 218 2.94 32.61 0.01
C GLU A 218 4.29 31.91 -0.02
N ARG A 219 4.66 31.22 1.08
CA ARG A 219 5.89 30.41 1.14
C ARG A 219 5.81 29.22 0.18
N VAL A 220 4.71 28.48 0.14
CA VAL A 220 4.44 27.40 -0.83
C VAL A 220 4.58 27.93 -2.25
N LYS A 221 3.88 29.02 -2.59
CA LYS A 221 3.91 29.64 -3.93
C LYS A 221 5.30 30.15 -4.30
N SER A 222 6.04 30.75 -3.36
CA SER A 222 7.40 31.23 -3.59
C SER A 222 8.37 30.07 -3.86
N ARG A 223 8.32 29.00 -3.06
CA ARG A 223 9.14 27.80 -3.24
C ARG A 223 8.80 27.07 -4.54
N TYR A 224 7.51 26.92 -4.83
CA TYR A 224 7.02 26.37 -6.09
C TYR A 224 7.49 27.20 -7.29
N ARG A 225 7.38 28.54 -7.28
CA ARG A 225 7.88 29.41 -8.36
C ARG A 225 9.38 29.26 -8.60
N LYS A 226 10.19 29.11 -7.54
CA LYS A 226 11.63 28.82 -7.66
C LYS A 226 11.86 27.45 -8.33
N LEU A 227 11.13 26.42 -7.90
CA LEU A 227 11.20 25.08 -8.48
C LEU A 227 10.76 25.05 -9.94
N VAL A 228 9.67 25.73 -10.29
CA VAL A 228 9.19 25.84 -11.67
C VAL A 228 10.23 26.49 -12.56
N ARG A 229 10.86 27.59 -12.13
CA ARG A 229 11.92 28.23 -12.94
C ARG A 229 13.12 27.32 -13.22
N ILE A 230 13.42 26.40 -12.31
CA ILE A 230 14.55 25.47 -12.44
C ILE A 230 14.15 24.21 -13.23
N LEU A 231 12.95 23.69 -13.00
CA LEU A 231 12.50 22.40 -13.51
C LEU A 231 11.53 22.49 -14.71
N HIS A 232 11.06 23.67 -15.13
CA HIS A 232 10.06 23.74 -16.20
C HIS A 232 10.62 23.17 -17.51
N PRO A 233 9.87 22.31 -18.23
CA PRO A 233 10.31 21.69 -19.49
C PRO A 233 10.77 22.68 -20.55
N ASP A 234 10.21 23.91 -20.57
CA ASP A 234 10.57 24.95 -21.55
C ASP A 234 11.95 25.58 -21.35
N TYR A 235 12.53 25.49 -20.14
CA TYR A 235 13.88 26.00 -19.87
C TYR A 235 14.96 24.93 -20.07
N ARG A 236 14.60 23.71 -20.48
CA ARG A 236 15.54 22.60 -20.67
C ARG A 236 15.99 22.52 -22.13
N GLU A 237 17.29 22.70 -22.38
CA GLU A 237 17.89 22.42 -23.69
C GLU A 237 17.96 20.91 -23.99
N ASN A 238 18.03 20.07 -22.94
CA ASN A 238 18.06 18.61 -23.05
C ASN A 238 16.74 17.99 -22.56
N LYS A 239 15.92 17.51 -23.51
CA LYS A 239 14.57 16.95 -23.28
C LYS A 239 14.55 15.51 -22.71
N GLU A 240 15.70 14.92 -22.38
CA GLU A 240 15.81 13.46 -22.13
C GLU A 240 16.08 13.06 -20.66
N ASP A 241 16.11 14.02 -19.73
CA ASP A 241 16.30 13.71 -18.30
C ASP A 241 14.98 13.26 -17.65
N GLN A 242 14.62 11.98 -17.82
CA GLN A 242 13.47 11.33 -17.16
C GLN A 242 13.41 11.58 -15.64
N GLU A 243 14.57 11.75 -15.00
CA GLU A 243 14.63 12.03 -13.57
C GLU A 243 14.16 13.44 -13.19
N LEU A 244 14.34 14.41 -14.08
CA LEU A 244 13.86 15.78 -13.86
C LEU A 244 12.36 15.87 -14.14
N ASP A 245 11.81 15.02 -15.02
CA ASP A 245 10.37 14.86 -15.21
C ASP A 245 9.70 14.20 -14.00
N ASP A 246 10.31 13.14 -13.45
CA ASP A 246 9.86 12.53 -12.20
C ASP A 246 9.86 13.53 -11.03
N ILE A 247 10.89 14.39 -10.95
CA ILE A 247 10.97 15.45 -9.94
C ILE A 247 9.91 16.52 -10.19
N TRP A 248 9.66 16.89 -11.45
CA TRP A 248 8.61 17.84 -11.82
C TRP A 248 7.22 17.37 -11.38
N HIS A 249 6.86 16.09 -11.64
CA HIS A 249 5.60 15.52 -11.18
C HIS A 249 5.49 15.50 -9.64
N LYS A 250 6.58 15.19 -8.93
CA LYS A 250 6.62 15.26 -7.46
C LYS A 250 6.46 16.69 -6.92
N VAL A 251 6.98 17.69 -7.64
CA VAL A 251 6.80 19.11 -7.28
C VAL A 251 5.34 19.53 -7.47
N GLN A 252 4.68 19.07 -8.54
CA GLN A 252 3.26 19.32 -8.77
C GLN A 252 2.38 18.67 -7.70
N GLU A 253 2.64 17.40 -7.38
CA GLU A 253 1.94 16.67 -6.30
C GLU A 253 2.14 17.35 -4.93
N ALA A 254 3.37 17.75 -4.60
CA ALA A 254 3.67 18.45 -3.35
C ALA A 254 2.97 19.83 -3.27
N TYR A 255 2.86 20.53 -4.39
CA TYR A 255 2.14 21.80 -4.47
C TYR A 255 0.63 21.63 -4.28
N GLN A 256 0.03 20.61 -4.90
CA GLN A 256 -1.39 20.27 -4.72
C GLN A 256 -1.71 19.94 -3.26
N ASN A 257 -0.83 19.20 -2.59
CA ASN A 257 -0.98 18.85 -1.18
C ASN A 257 -0.55 19.95 -0.19
N LYS A 258 -0.15 21.14 -0.68
CA LYS A 258 0.40 22.25 0.12
C LYS A 258 1.57 21.85 1.05
N ASP A 259 2.35 20.84 0.67
CA ASP A 259 3.44 20.29 1.48
C ASP A 259 4.74 21.12 1.29
N ILE A 260 4.97 22.07 2.20
CA ILE A 260 6.14 22.95 2.20
C ILE A 260 7.44 22.16 2.39
N GLU A 261 7.43 21.14 3.26
CA GLU A 261 8.64 20.38 3.58
C GLU A 261 9.12 19.59 2.37
N LYS A 262 8.18 18.95 1.66
CA LYS A 262 8.44 18.23 0.42
C LYS A 262 8.89 19.19 -0.70
N LEU A 263 8.33 20.40 -0.80
CA LEU A 263 8.82 21.42 -1.75
C LEU A 263 10.23 21.93 -1.41
N ASP A 264 10.53 22.20 -0.15
CA ASP A 264 11.87 22.64 0.30
C ASP A 264 12.92 21.55 0.05
N MET A 265 12.56 20.30 0.32
CA MET A 265 13.36 19.12 0.02
C MET A 265 13.59 18.96 -1.49
N LEU A 266 12.55 19.02 -2.33
CA LEU A 266 12.69 18.92 -3.79
C LEU A 266 13.57 20.06 -4.35
N LEU A 267 13.48 21.25 -3.76
CA LEU A 267 14.34 22.39 -4.12
C LEU A 267 15.80 22.11 -3.74
N ALA A 268 16.04 21.47 -2.59
CA ALA A 268 17.37 21.01 -2.19
C ALA A 268 17.91 19.99 -3.19
N ILE A 269 17.08 19.04 -3.63
CA ILE A 269 17.46 17.98 -4.55
C ILE A 269 17.88 18.54 -5.92
N CYS A 270 17.14 19.52 -6.45
CA CYS A 270 17.46 20.15 -7.74
C CYS A 270 18.78 20.91 -7.68
N ASN A 271 19.00 21.69 -6.63
CA ASN A 271 20.26 22.43 -6.46
C ASN A 271 21.47 21.51 -6.18
N ILE A 272 21.27 20.37 -5.48
CA ILE A 272 22.32 19.35 -5.31
C ILE A 272 22.73 18.75 -6.67
N LYS A 273 21.80 18.59 -7.60
CA LYS A 273 22.06 18.10 -8.96
C LYS A 273 22.78 19.15 -9.82
N GLU A 274 22.40 20.42 -9.72
CA GLU A 274 23.01 21.52 -10.47
C GLU A 274 24.37 21.98 -9.92
N GLY A 275 24.73 21.59 -8.70
CA GLY A 275 26.03 21.93 -8.10
C GLY A 275 26.13 23.38 -7.61
N ASN A 276 25.05 24.15 -7.68
CA ASN A 276 24.96 25.50 -7.13
C ASN A 276 24.64 25.44 -5.63
N PHE A 277 25.68 25.40 -4.80
CA PHE A 277 25.57 25.51 -3.35
C PHE A 277 25.44 26.97 -2.91
N SER A 278 24.39 27.66 -3.35
CA SER A 278 24.10 29.01 -2.83
C SER A 278 23.99 28.99 -1.30
N GLU A 279 24.40 30.05 -0.61
CA GLU A 279 24.29 30.26 0.85
C GLU A 279 22.87 30.09 1.43
N GLU A 280 21.85 29.90 0.58
CA GLU A 280 20.44 29.78 0.94
C GLU A 280 20.03 28.49 1.69
N PHE A 281 20.87 27.44 1.75
CA PHE A 281 20.50 26.18 2.41
C PHE A 281 21.07 26.06 3.83
N SER A 282 20.17 25.82 4.78
CA SER A 282 20.57 25.48 6.15
C SER A 282 21.14 24.06 6.19
N ILE A 283 22.08 23.82 7.10
CA ILE A 283 22.63 22.47 7.34
C ILE A 283 21.51 21.48 7.70
N SER A 284 20.47 21.94 8.41
CA SER A 284 19.30 21.13 8.77
C SER A 284 18.58 20.56 7.55
N GLN A 285 18.33 21.39 6.54
CA GLN A 285 17.66 20.95 5.31
C GLN A 285 18.49 19.90 4.53
N ILE A 286 19.83 20.03 4.52
CA ILE A 286 20.72 19.01 3.90
C ILE A 286 20.65 17.70 4.69
N LEU A 287 20.57 17.79 6.02
CA LEU A 287 20.42 16.63 6.89
C LEU A 287 19.09 15.93 6.66
N ASP A 288 17.99 16.67 6.57
CA ASP A 288 16.64 16.12 6.37
C ASP A 288 16.54 15.36 5.05
N VAL A 289 17.04 15.94 3.95
CA VAL A 289 17.16 15.26 2.65
C VAL A 289 18.03 14.01 2.75
N SER A 290 19.15 14.08 3.48
CA SER A 290 20.03 12.92 3.65
C SER A 290 19.37 11.79 4.46
N LEU A 291 18.55 12.14 5.46
CA LEU A 291 17.82 11.19 6.30
C LEU A 291 16.72 10.51 5.50
N GLU A 292 16.00 11.28 4.69
CA GLU A 292 14.96 10.75 3.83
C GLU A 292 15.54 9.78 2.79
N TYR A 293 16.63 10.16 2.09
CA TYR A 293 17.32 9.24 1.18
C TYR A 293 17.79 7.97 1.87
N LYS A 294 18.32 8.05 3.08
CA LYS A 294 18.69 6.86 3.87
C LYS A 294 17.47 6.01 4.23
N SER A 295 16.33 6.64 4.56
CA SER A 295 15.08 5.95 4.87
C SER A 295 14.53 5.21 3.65
N GLN A 296 14.41 5.90 2.51
CA GLN A 296 13.99 5.33 1.23
C GLN A 296 14.94 4.19 0.80
N LEU A 297 16.24 4.40 0.92
CA LEU A 297 17.25 3.37 0.65
C LEU A 297 17.13 2.17 1.59
N LYS A 298 16.82 2.37 2.88
CA LYS A 298 16.60 1.27 3.83
C LYS A 298 15.35 0.47 3.45
N ALA A 299 14.25 1.14 3.09
CA ALA A 299 13.03 0.49 2.61
C ALA A 299 13.30 -0.30 1.32
N LEU A 300 13.98 0.31 0.36
CA LEU A 300 14.28 -0.32 -0.92
C LEU A 300 15.29 -1.47 -0.77
N LYS A 301 16.31 -1.35 0.09
CA LYS A 301 17.23 -2.45 0.44
C LYS A 301 16.49 -3.61 1.09
N LYS A 302 15.43 -3.38 1.88
CA LYS A 302 14.58 -4.47 2.41
C LYS A 302 13.84 -5.19 1.27
N LYS A 303 13.21 -4.46 0.37
CA LYS A 303 12.54 -5.03 -0.82
C LYS A 303 13.52 -5.82 -1.68
N LEU A 304 14.69 -5.26 -1.98
CA LEU A 304 15.76 -5.93 -2.72
C LEU A 304 16.28 -7.19 -2.00
N LYS A 305 16.34 -7.22 -0.67
CA LYS A 305 16.73 -8.44 0.06
C LYS A 305 15.71 -9.56 -0.12
N LEU A 306 14.43 -9.24 -0.23
CA LEU A 306 13.38 -10.22 -0.52
C LEU A 306 13.47 -10.67 -1.98
N ALA A 307 13.56 -9.74 -2.92
CA ALA A 307 13.71 -10.05 -4.34
C ALA A 307 14.99 -10.87 -4.62
N LYS A 308 16.12 -10.58 -3.98
CA LYS A 308 17.37 -11.36 -4.12
C LYS A 308 17.27 -12.81 -3.65
N LYS A 309 16.28 -13.14 -2.82
CA LYS A 309 15.98 -14.53 -2.43
C LYS A 309 15.10 -15.25 -3.45
N ASP A 310 14.41 -14.49 -4.30
CA ASP A 310 13.59 -15.03 -5.37
C ASP A 310 14.47 -15.72 -6.41
N ASP A 311 13.99 -16.85 -6.93
CA ASP A 311 14.65 -17.60 -8.00
C ASP A 311 14.64 -16.80 -9.32
N ALA A 312 13.74 -15.82 -9.47
CA ALA A 312 13.69 -14.88 -10.59
C ALA A 312 14.85 -13.87 -10.61
N TRP A 313 15.53 -13.63 -9.48
CA TRP A 313 16.56 -12.57 -9.41
C TRP A 313 17.75 -12.85 -10.32
N GLY A 314 18.07 -11.89 -11.19
CA GLY A 314 19.19 -12.00 -12.14
C GLY A 314 18.98 -13.10 -13.17
N PHE A 315 17.73 -13.49 -13.44
CA PHE A 315 17.40 -14.54 -14.41
C PHE A 315 17.97 -14.23 -15.79
N THR A 316 17.83 -13.00 -16.28
CA THR A 316 18.36 -12.55 -17.57
C THR A 316 19.89 -12.72 -17.68
N LYS A 317 20.60 -12.57 -16.56
CA LYS A 317 22.08 -12.62 -16.49
C LYS A 317 22.61 -14.01 -16.13
N ARG A 318 21.74 -14.98 -15.82
CA ARG A 318 22.14 -16.26 -15.24
C ARG A 318 22.61 -17.24 -16.32
N LYS A 319 23.90 -17.61 -16.27
CA LYS A 319 24.49 -18.59 -17.21
C LYS A 319 24.09 -20.05 -16.96
N ARG A 320 23.58 -20.39 -15.76
CA ARG A 320 23.25 -21.76 -15.34
C ARG A 320 21.74 -21.99 -15.21
N ILE A 321 21.00 -21.81 -16.32
CA ILE A 321 19.54 -22.00 -16.36
C ILE A 321 19.18 -23.47 -16.07
N ASN A 322 19.96 -24.44 -16.55
CA ASN A 322 19.68 -25.87 -16.35
C ASN A 322 19.69 -26.31 -14.87
N PHE A 323 20.60 -25.74 -14.07
CA PHE A 323 20.63 -26.03 -12.63
C PHE A 323 19.37 -25.51 -11.93
N LEU A 324 18.95 -24.28 -12.28
CA LEU A 324 17.70 -23.71 -11.77
C LEU A 324 16.49 -24.53 -12.22
N LYS A 325 16.47 -24.96 -13.49
CA LYS A 325 15.44 -25.84 -14.04
C LYS A 325 15.32 -27.13 -13.23
N ASN A 326 16.43 -27.80 -12.95
CA ASN A 326 16.42 -29.05 -12.17
C ASN A 326 16.01 -28.83 -10.72
N LYS A 327 16.45 -27.74 -10.07
CA LYS A 327 16.04 -27.38 -8.71
C LYS A 327 14.52 -27.18 -8.62
N ILE A 328 13.95 -26.40 -9.55
CA ILE A 328 12.51 -26.14 -9.61
C ILE A 328 11.75 -27.42 -9.96
N LYS A 329 12.25 -28.20 -10.93
CA LYS A 329 11.67 -29.48 -11.33
C LYS A 329 11.52 -30.43 -10.13
N ASN A 330 12.60 -30.61 -9.35
CA ASN A 330 12.59 -31.49 -8.18
C ASN A 330 11.60 -30.99 -7.12
N ARG A 331 11.55 -29.68 -6.86
CA ARG A 331 10.58 -29.09 -5.93
C ARG A 331 9.13 -29.37 -6.37
N LEU A 332 8.83 -29.15 -7.66
CA LEU A 332 7.50 -29.42 -8.21
C LEU A 332 7.16 -30.90 -8.21
N ASP A 333 8.13 -31.78 -8.46
CA ASP A 333 7.93 -33.23 -8.38
C ASP A 333 7.64 -33.69 -6.95
N ASP A 334 8.32 -33.12 -5.95
CA ASP A 334 8.05 -33.40 -4.54
C ASP A 334 6.69 -32.86 -4.09
N GLU A 335 6.29 -31.70 -4.61
CA GLU A 335 4.97 -31.11 -4.34
C GLU A 335 3.85 -31.93 -4.97
N LEU A 336 3.99 -32.31 -6.24
CA LEU A 336 3.05 -33.19 -6.93
C LEU A 336 2.90 -34.50 -6.17
N LYS A 337 4.01 -35.14 -5.75
CA LYS A 337 3.97 -36.38 -4.95
C LYS A 337 3.17 -36.22 -3.65
N LYS A 338 3.35 -35.09 -2.94
CA LYS A 338 2.62 -34.81 -1.72
C LYS A 338 1.13 -34.63 -1.97
N GLU A 339 0.76 -33.86 -3.01
CA GLU A 339 -0.65 -33.69 -3.37
C GLU A 339 -1.28 -35.00 -3.84
N THR A 340 -0.58 -35.82 -4.63
CA THR A 340 -1.10 -37.12 -5.07
C THR A 340 -1.28 -38.08 -3.90
N GLN A 341 -0.33 -38.12 -2.95
CA GLN A 341 -0.43 -38.98 -1.78
C GLN A 341 -1.63 -38.59 -0.91
N ASN A 342 -1.78 -37.30 -0.67
CA ASN A 342 -2.90 -36.72 0.07
C ASN A 342 -4.25 -36.99 -0.62
N TYR A 343 -4.32 -36.86 -1.95
CA TYR A 343 -5.50 -37.24 -2.73
C TYR A 343 -5.84 -38.74 -2.59
N ILE A 344 -4.84 -39.62 -2.63
CA ILE A 344 -5.03 -41.07 -2.45
C ILE A 344 -5.55 -41.39 -1.04
N GLU A 345 -4.94 -40.82 0.00
CA GLU A 345 -5.39 -41.01 1.40
C GLU A 345 -6.84 -40.57 1.59
N LEU A 346 -7.20 -39.43 1.01
CA LEU A 346 -8.54 -38.89 1.04
C LEU A 346 -9.55 -39.75 0.26
N GLN A 347 -9.15 -40.28 -0.91
CA GLN A 347 -9.96 -41.26 -1.65
C GLN A 347 -10.18 -42.55 -0.86
N GLU A 348 -9.14 -43.06 -0.18
CA GLU A 348 -9.25 -44.26 0.66
C GLU A 348 -10.25 -44.05 1.80
N ILE A 349 -10.27 -42.86 2.41
CA ILE A 349 -11.25 -42.51 3.45
C ILE A 349 -12.67 -42.53 2.90
N ILE A 350 -12.95 -41.89 1.76
CA ILE A 350 -14.29 -41.97 1.13
C ILE A 350 -14.65 -43.42 0.82
N GLN A 351 -13.73 -44.19 0.24
CA GLN A 351 -13.99 -45.58 -0.11
C GLN A 351 -14.29 -46.45 1.13
N GLN A 352 -13.69 -46.14 2.27
CA GLN A 352 -13.99 -46.79 3.54
C GLN A 352 -15.39 -46.38 4.04
N ILE A 353 -15.70 -45.09 4.05
CA ILE A 353 -17.00 -44.54 4.47
C ILE A 353 -18.15 -45.06 3.59
N SER A 354 -17.90 -45.27 2.30
CA SER A 354 -18.88 -45.81 1.35
C SER A 354 -19.25 -47.28 1.61
N LYS A 355 -18.55 -48.00 2.50
CA LYS A 355 -18.87 -49.39 2.82
C LYS A 355 -19.85 -49.46 4.00
N PRO A 356 -20.86 -50.34 3.93
CA PRO A 356 -21.88 -50.46 4.98
C PRO A 356 -21.31 -50.98 6.32
N ASP A 357 -20.20 -51.73 6.29
CA ASP A 357 -19.53 -52.30 7.47
C ASP A 357 -18.52 -51.33 8.12
N PHE A 358 -18.57 -50.04 7.80
CA PHE A 358 -17.65 -49.06 8.38
C PHE A 358 -17.96 -48.86 9.87
N GLU A 359 -17.23 -49.58 10.73
CA GLU A 359 -17.32 -49.41 12.18
C GLU A 359 -16.73 -48.05 12.58
N ASP A 360 -17.57 -47.20 13.18
CA ASP A 360 -17.28 -45.86 13.69
C ASP A 360 -16.11 -45.78 14.71
N GLY A 361 -15.52 -46.90 15.12
CA GLY A 361 -14.64 -47.00 16.28
C GLY A 361 -13.23 -46.37 16.18
N VAL A 362 -12.70 -46.08 14.98
CA VAL A 362 -11.26 -45.74 14.84
C VAL A 362 -10.99 -44.30 14.38
N TYR A 363 -11.89 -43.68 13.59
CA TYR A 363 -11.67 -42.32 13.07
C TYR A 363 -12.21 -41.20 13.98
N TYR A 364 -13.09 -41.50 14.93
CA TYR A 364 -13.75 -40.48 15.80
C TYR A 364 -12.81 -39.67 16.70
N ARG A 365 -11.57 -40.10 16.94
CA ARG A 365 -10.63 -39.36 17.82
C ARG A 365 -9.65 -38.46 17.10
N ARG A 366 -9.55 -38.56 15.77
CA ARG A 366 -8.59 -37.79 14.97
C ARG A 366 -9.28 -37.49 13.64
N GLY A 367 -10.05 -36.41 13.59
CA GLY A 367 -10.52 -35.85 12.31
C GLY A 367 -9.38 -35.74 11.28
N PRO A 368 -9.69 -35.61 9.99
CA PRO A 368 -8.69 -35.67 8.93
C PRO A 368 -7.51 -34.76 9.27
N LYS A 369 -6.33 -35.35 9.45
CA LYS A 369 -5.11 -34.64 9.93
C LYS A 369 -4.54 -33.64 8.92
N SER A 370 -5.29 -33.31 7.88
CA SER A 370 -4.91 -32.28 6.92
C SER A 370 -5.04 -30.91 7.58
N LYS A 371 -3.93 -30.40 8.11
CA LYS A 371 -3.78 -28.97 8.44
C LYS A 371 -3.77 -28.07 7.18
N ARG A 372 -4.02 -28.61 5.99
CA ARG A 372 -4.12 -27.82 4.76
C ARG A 372 -5.53 -27.22 4.73
N HIS A 373 -5.60 -25.91 4.93
CA HIS A 373 -6.81 -25.16 4.62
C HIS A 373 -7.01 -25.22 3.11
N TYR A 374 -7.91 -26.11 2.67
CA TYR A 374 -8.55 -26.02 1.36
C TYR A 374 -9.66 -24.96 1.47
N SER A 375 -9.24 -23.72 1.74
CA SER A 375 -10.09 -22.56 1.50
C SER A 375 -9.70 -22.03 0.12
N GLU A 376 -10.67 -21.61 -0.67
CA GLU A 376 -10.46 -20.86 -1.91
C GLU A 376 -9.42 -19.76 -1.69
N SER A 377 -8.18 -20.03 -2.12
CA SER A 377 -7.10 -19.06 -2.17
C SER A 377 -6.62 -19.02 -3.61
N VAL A 378 -7.31 -18.17 -4.36
CA VAL A 378 -6.81 -17.36 -5.46
C VAL A 378 -5.30 -17.10 -5.36
N TYR A 379 -4.60 -17.36 -6.47
CA TYR A 379 -3.46 -16.57 -6.97
C TYR A 379 -3.41 -16.62 -8.49
#